data_AF-A0A838H182-F1
#
_entry.id   AF-A0A838H182-F1
#
_cell.length_a   1.000
_cell.length_b   1.000
_cell.length_c   1.000
_cell.angle_alpha   90.00
_cell.angle_beta   90.00
_cell.angle_gamma   90.00
#
_symmetry.space_group_name_H-M   'P 1'
#
loop_
_entity.id
_entity.type
_entity.pdbx_description
1 polymer ?
#
loop_
_entity_poly.entity_id
_entity_poly.type
_entity_poly.pdbx_seq_one_letter_code
_entity_poly.pdbx_strand_id
1 'polypeptide(L)'
;RPRSPAAEAAARGCAESARTRLVDLLVRPLAVGPDVPLVIVPSAELSQVPWSSLHTAPTTITPSAALWARTARHTPATDRVALVAGPDLPGAATEVHALGEVHPTATVLLPPDSTVAAATAALQGASLAHLACHGVLRADNPMFSALVLYGGRLTVHELAARTDAPHRMVLAACESGVGVGYEGNEMLGFVSALFARGTAGLVASTLVVPDVETVGLMRSLHERVLTEATLAQALHSARADVDRDDPAGFVNWCVWNAYGAA
;
A
#
# COMPACT_ATOMS: atom_id res chain seq x y z
N ARG A 1 -11.40 -10.14 -22.65
CA ARG A 1 -10.78 -10.30 -23.98
C ARG A 1 -9.30 -10.00 -23.81
N PRO A 2 -8.36 -10.84 -24.30
CA PRO A 2 -6.96 -10.44 -24.32
C PRO A 2 -6.85 -9.14 -25.13
N ARG A 3 -6.19 -8.13 -24.55
CA ARG A 3 -6.00 -6.83 -25.21
C ARG A 3 -4.97 -7.04 -26.33
N SER A 4 -5.13 -6.36 -27.46
CA SER A 4 -4.13 -6.43 -28.53
C SER A 4 -2.90 -5.61 -28.11
N PRO A 5 -1.69 -5.90 -28.66
CA PRO A 5 -0.50 -5.08 -28.39
C PRO A 5 -0.71 -3.59 -28.70
N ALA A 6 -1.50 -3.28 -29.74
CA ALA A 6 -1.88 -1.90 -30.06
C ALA A 6 -2.76 -1.26 -28.97
N ALA A 7 -3.68 -2.02 -28.36
CA ALA A 7 -4.51 -1.54 -27.26
C ALA A 7 -3.69 -1.31 -25.98
N GLU A 8 -2.70 -2.17 -25.71
CA GLU A 8 -1.75 -2.01 -24.59
C GLU A 8 -0.88 -0.77 -24.78
N ALA A 9 -0.29 -0.59 -25.97
CA ALA A 9 0.51 0.59 -26.29
C ALA A 9 -0.32 1.89 -26.21
N ALA A 10 -1.57 1.88 -26.68
CA ALA A 10 -2.47 3.03 -26.56
C ALA A 10 -2.82 3.34 -25.10
N ALA A 11 -3.14 2.31 -24.30
CA ALA A 11 -3.40 2.48 -22.87
C ALA A 11 -2.18 3.06 -22.14
N ARG A 12 -0.97 2.58 -22.48
CA ARG A 12 0.28 3.11 -21.95
C ARG A 12 0.49 4.57 -22.32
N GLY A 13 0.31 4.94 -23.59
CA GLY A 13 0.43 6.32 -24.04
C GLY A 13 -0.54 7.27 -23.33
N CYS A 14 -1.79 6.83 -23.10
CA CYS A 14 -2.78 7.58 -22.33
C CYS A 14 -2.35 7.76 -20.87
N ALA A 15 -1.88 6.69 -20.21
CA ALA A 15 -1.43 6.74 -18.83
C ALA A 15 -0.23 7.70 -18.65
N GLU A 16 0.76 7.64 -19.54
CA GLU A 16 1.93 8.52 -19.50
C GLU A 16 1.57 10.00 -19.76
N SER A 17 0.63 10.23 -20.68
CA SER A 17 0.11 11.58 -20.97
C SER A 17 -0.65 12.14 -19.78
N ALA A 18 -1.49 11.33 -19.13
CA ALA A 18 -2.21 11.71 -17.92
C ALA A 18 -1.25 12.00 -16.76
N ARG A 19 -0.24 11.15 -16.56
CA ARG A 19 0.81 11.34 -15.56
C ARG A 19 1.57 12.65 -15.79
N THR A 20 2.01 12.90 -17.03
CA THR A 20 2.71 14.15 -17.40
C THR A 20 1.86 15.38 -17.09
N ARG A 21 0.56 15.34 -17.44
CA ARG A 21 -0.37 16.42 -17.12
C ARG A 21 -0.53 16.64 -15.61
N LEU A 22 -0.58 15.57 -14.81
CA LEU A 22 -0.62 15.67 -13.35
C LEU A 22 0.68 16.28 -12.79
N VAL A 23 1.85 15.88 -13.30
CA VAL A 23 3.14 16.47 -12.92
C VAL A 23 3.15 17.98 -13.20
N ASP A 24 2.69 18.39 -14.39
CA ASP A 24 2.66 19.79 -14.80
C ASP A 24 1.72 20.64 -13.94
N LEU A 25 0.59 20.07 -13.50
CA LEU A 25 -0.41 20.78 -12.71
C LEU A 25 -0.11 20.77 -11.21
N LEU A 26 0.46 19.69 -10.68
CA LEU A 26 0.54 19.44 -9.24
C LEU A 26 1.96 19.53 -8.68
N VAL A 27 2.99 19.19 -9.47
CA VAL A 27 4.38 19.09 -8.96
C VAL A 27 5.23 20.24 -9.46
N ARG A 28 5.23 20.54 -10.77
CA ARG A 28 6.03 21.64 -11.34
C ARG A 28 5.78 23.00 -10.68
N PRO A 29 4.53 23.40 -10.34
CA PRO A 29 4.28 24.69 -9.70
C PRO A 29 4.87 24.82 -8.29
N LEU A 30 5.23 23.71 -7.65
CA LEU A 30 5.86 23.73 -6.33
C LEU A 30 7.31 24.25 -6.38
N ALA A 31 7.95 24.26 -7.56
CA ALA A 31 9.34 24.68 -7.76
C ALA A 31 10.36 24.00 -6.83
N VAL A 32 10.06 22.76 -6.43
CA VAL A 32 10.93 21.91 -5.61
C VAL A 32 11.95 21.18 -6.48
N GLY A 33 13.17 20.99 -5.96
CA GLY A 33 14.20 20.23 -6.65
C GLY A 33 13.82 18.76 -6.85
N PRO A 34 14.33 18.09 -7.90
CA PRO A 34 13.98 16.70 -8.20
C PRO A 34 14.41 15.70 -7.11
N ASP A 35 15.40 16.05 -6.29
CA ASP A 35 15.94 15.19 -5.22
C ASP A 35 15.35 15.51 -3.84
N VAL A 36 14.42 16.46 -3.75
CA VAL A 36 13.83 16.89 -2.47
C VAL A 36 12.64 15.99 -2.12
N PRO A 37 12.66 15.25 -0.99
CA PRO A 37 11.52 14.45 -0.58
C PRO A 37 10.27 15.31 -0.31
N LEU A 38 9.09 14.76 -0.61
CA LEU A 38 7.82 15.48 -0.46
C LEU A 38 6.90 14.82 0.58
N VAL A 39 6.26 15.68 1.38
CA VAL A 39 5.13 15.32 2.24
C VAL A 39 3.89 16.00 1.67
N ILE A 40 2.96 15.21 1.15
CA ILE A 40 1.76 15.69 0.48
C ILE A 40 0.56 15.60 1.43
N VAL A 41 -0.14 16.72 1.59
CA VAL A 41 -1.45 16.79 2.28
C VAL A 41 -2.52 17.08 1.22
N PRO A 42 -3.08 16.05 0.56
CA PRO A 42 -4.00 16.24 -0.55
C PRO A 42 -5.40 16.62 -0.07
N SER A 43 -6.17 17.27 -0.94
CA SER A 43 -7.63 17.31 -0.78
C SER A 43 -8.22 15.91 -1.00
N ALA A 44 -9.50 15.73 -0.69
CA ALA A 44 -10.16 14.44 -0.84
C ALA A 44 -10.14 13.93 -2.29
N GLU A 45 -10.25 14.82 -3.27
CA GLU A 45 -10.23 14.49 -4.70
C GLU A 45 -8.84 14.05 -5.19
N LEU A 46 -7.79 14.51 -4.50
CA LEU A 46 -6.40 14.26 -4.88
C LEU A 46 -5.77 13.10 -4.10
N SER A 47 -6.50 12.45 -3.19
CA SER A 47 -5.97 11.31 -2.42
C SER A 47 -5.72 10.07 -3.28
N GLN A 48 -6.48 9.90 -4.37
CA GLN A 48 -6.36 8.79 -5.31
C GLN A 48 -5.24 8.97 -6.33
N VAL A 49 -4.59 10.14 -6.34
CA VAL A 49 -3.47 10.41 -7.24
C VAL A 49 -2.29 9.51 -6.87
N PRO A 50 -1.62 8.87 -7.85
CA PRO A 50 -0.43 8.06 -7.62
C PRO A 50 0.79 8.95 -7.37
N TRP A 51 0.80 9.70 -6.26
CA TRP A 51 1.79 10.73 -5.94
C TRP A 51 3.23 10.23 -6.02
N SER A 52 3.51 9.00 -5.61
CA SER A 52 4.83 8.40 -5.73
C SER A 52 5.36 8.40 -7.18
N SER A 53 4.48 8.30 -8.18
CA SER A 53 4.83 8.30 -9.61
C SER A 53 4.97 9.68 -10.25
N LEU A 54 4.59 10.73 -9.51
CA LEU A 54 4.63 12.10 -10.01
C LEU A 54 5.92 12.83 -9.64
N HIS A 55 6.68 12.32 -8.67
CA HIS A 55 7.92 12.94 -8.20
C HIS A 55 9.10 11.97 -8.25
N THR A 56 10.30 12.51 -8.42
CA THR A 56 11.55 11.74 -8.58
C THR A 56 12.27 11.44 -7.27
N ALA A 57 11.81 11.97 -6.14
CA ALA A 57 12.34 11.67 -4.81
C ALA A 57 11.28 10.97 -3.93
N PRO A 58 11.65 10.44 -2.73
CA PRO A 58 10.71 9.85 -1.80
C PRO A 58 9.51 10.78 -1.53
N THR A 59 8.31 10.22 -1.65
CA THR A 59 7.05 10.95 -1.51
C THR A 59 6.16 10.20 -0.54
N THR A 60 5.64 10.90 0.46
CA THR A 60 4.67 10.36 1.42
C THR A 60 3.41 11.22 1.46
N ILE A 61 2.27 10.58 1.68
CA ILE A 61 0.98 11.21 1.79
C ILE A 61 0.52 11.21 3.24
N THR A 62 -0.12 12.27 3.68
CA THR A 62 -0.69 12.34 5.02
C THR A 62 -1.99 13.15 5.03
N PRO A 63 -3.03 12.68 5.74
CA PRO A 63 -4.25 13.46 5.95
C PRO A 63 -4.02 14.85 6.56
N SER A 64 -2.94 15.06 7.33
CA SER A 64 -2.60 16.38 7.89
C SER A 64 -1.14 16.47 8.33
N ALA A 65 -0.61 17.70 8.38
CA ALA A 65 0.72 17.96 8.94
C ALA A 65 0.83 17.54 10.41
N ALA A 66 -0.24 17.72 11.20
CA ALA A 66 -0.28 17.31 12.60
C ALA A 66 -0.19 15.78 12.78
N LEU A 67 -0.87 15.02 11.91
CA LEU A 67 -0.76 13.57 11.87
C LEU A 67 0.68 13.15 11.51
N TRP A 68 1.26 13.75 10.47
CA TRP A 68 2.64 13.44 10.07
C TRP A 68 3.65 13.72 11.17
N ALA A 69 3.56 14.88 11.83
CA ALA A 69 4.44 15.25 12.93
C ALA A 69 4.29 14.31 14.14
N ARG A 70 3.09 13.78 14.39
CA ARG A 70 2.85 12.78 15.42
C ARG A 70 3.50 11.44 15.06
N THR A 71 3.31 10.97 13.84
CA THR A 71 3.88 9.69 13.38
C THR A 71 5.40 9.74 13.29
N ALA A 72 5.99 10.90 12.97
CA ALA A 72 7.44 11.09 12.90
C ALA A 72 8.15 10.93 14.25
N ARG A 73 7.42 11.08 15.36
CA ARG A 73 7.94 10.91 16.72
C ARG A 73 7.68 9.52 17.28
N HIS A 74 6.92 8.69 16.56
CA HIS A 74 6.55 7.38 17.04
C HIS A 74 7.66 6.38 16.69
N THR A 75 8.05 5.56 17.64
CA THR A 75 9.03 4.49 17.46
C THR A 75 8.35 3.13 17.66
N PRO A 76 8.76 2.08 16.93
CA PRO A 76 8.22 0.75 17.16
C PRO A 76 8.58 0.27 18.56
N ALA A 77 7.63 -0.37 19.24
CA ALA A 77 7.81 -0.92 20.58
C ALA A 77 8.47 -2.32 20.58
N THR A 78 8.46 -2.99 19.43
CA THR A 78 9.01 -4.34 19.21
C THR A 78 9.75 -4.37 17.87
N ASP A 79 10.39 -5.49 17.57
CA ASP A 79 10.96 -5.83 16.25
C ASP A 79 10.12 -6.90 15.53
N ARG A 80 8.94 -7.26 16.07
CA ARG A 80 8.09 -8.32 15.53
C ARG A 80 7.64 -7.99 14.12
N VAL A 81 7.71 -8.97 13.23
CA VAL A 81 7.18 -8.88 11.86
C VAL A 81 6.04 -9.87 11.70
N ALA A 82 4.93 -9.44 11.10
CA ALA A 82 3.79 -10.28 10.77
C ALA A 82 3.55 -10.28 9.25
N LEU A 83 3.49 -11.45 8.62
CA LEU A 83 3.27 -11.62 7.19
C LEU A 83 2.03 -12.51 7.00
N VAL A 84 1.01 -12.02 6.31
CA VAL A 84 -0.30 -12.68 6.24
C VAL A 84 -0.78 -12.75 4.79
N ALA A 85 -1.14 -13.95 4.34
CA ALA A 85 -1.78 -14.18 3.05
C ALA A 85 -3.27 -14.51 3.23
N GLY A 86 -4.14 -13.87 2.45
CA GLY A 86 -5.56 -14.18 2.36
C GLY A 86 -5.85 -15.45 1.53
N PRO A 87 -7.07 -15.99 1.60
CA PRO A 87 -7.48 -17.16 0.82
C PRO A 87 -7.73 -16.82 -0.65
N ASP A 88 -7.79 -17.84 -1.50
CA ASP A 88 -8.17 -17.76 -2.92
C ASP A 88 -7.32 -16.75 -3.73
N LEU A 89 -6.05 -16.63 -3.36
CA LEU A 89 -5.10 -15.69 -3.93
C LEU A 89 -3.69 -16.33 -4.00
N PRO A 90 -3.39 -17.17 -5.00
CA PRO A 90 -2.10 -17.87 -5.09
C PRO A 90 -0.88 -16.93 -5.10
N GLY A 91 -1.03 -15.74 -5.70
CA GLY A 91 -0.03 -14.68 -5.68
C GLY A 91 0.34 -14.22 -4.26
N ALA A 92 -0.65 -14.06 -3.38
CA ALA A 92 -0.42 -13.64 -1.99
C ALA A 92 0.34 -14.69 -1.17
N ALA A 93 0.05 -15.98 -1.35
CA ALA A 93 0.81 -17.04 -0.67
C ALA A 93 2.26 -17.08 -1.14
N THR A 94 2.48 -16.91 -2.44
CA THR A 94 3.83 -16.84 -3.04
C THR A 94 4.59 -15.61 -2.54
N GLU A 95 3.92 -14.46 -2.48
CA GLU A 95 4.46 -13.20 -1.96
C GLU A 95 4.89 -13.36 -0.50
N VAL A 96 3.98 -13.79 0.37
CA VAL A 96 4.25 -13.93 1.82
C VAL A 96 5.34 -14.98 2.08
N HIS A 97 5.41 -16.04 1.30
CA HIS A 97 6.51 -17.01 1.39
C HIS A 97 7.87 -16.36 1.07
N ALA A 98 7.95 -15.61 -0.05
CA ALA A 98 9.17 -14.90 -0.43
C ALA A 98 9.57 -13.85 0.61
N LEU A 99 8.61 -13.18 1.25
CA LEU A 99 8.87 -12.22 2.33
C LEU A 99 9.37 -12.90 3.61
N GLY A 100 8.98 -14.15 3.88
CA GLY A 100 9.51 -14.94 4.99
C GLY A 100 11.01 -15.23 4.87
N GLU A 101 11.54 -15.28 3.65
CA GLU A 101 13.00 -15.38 3.43
C GLU A 101 13.74 -14.09 3.79
N VAL A 102 13.10 -12.93 3.56
CA VAL A 102 13.64 -11.61 3.91
C VAL A 102 13.54 -11.36 5.42
N HIS A 103 12.51 -11.91 6.07
CA HIS A 103 12.26 -11.79 7.51
C HIS A 103 12.20 -13.16 8.20
N PRO A 104 13.35 -13.82 8.47
CA PRO A 104 13.39 -15.20 8.97
C PRO A 104 12.72 -15.43 10.34
N THR A 105 12.52 -14.38 11.11
CA THR A 105 11.87 -14.40 12.44
C THR A 105 10.41 -13.97 12.39
N ALA A 106 9.85 -13.71 11.21
CA ALA A 106 8.48 -13.25 11.07
C ALA A 106 7.46 -14.33 11.48
N THR A 107 6.35 -13.88 12.03
CA THR A 107 5.14 -14.71 12.12
C THR A 107 4.49 -14.76 10.74
N VAL A 108 4.54 -15.92 10.10
CA VAL A 108 3.98 -16.15 8.76
C VAL A 108 2.65 -16.89 8.89
N LEU A 109 1.58 -16.31 8.34
CA LEU A 109 0.24 -16.90 8.32
C LEU A 109 -0.24 -17.07 6.88
N LEU A 110 -0.39 -18.33 6.45
CA LEU A 110 -0.96 -18.70 5.16
C LEU A 110 -2.32 -19.38 5.38
N PRO A 111 -3.24 -19.39 4.40
CA PRO A 111 -4.45 -20.19 4.50
C PRO A 111 -4.11 -21.69 4.70
N PRO A 112 -4.78 -22.43 5.61
CA PRO A 112 -5.97 -22.04 6.39
C PRO A 112 -5.69 -21.33 7.73
N ASP A 113 -4.43 -21.14 8.11
CA ASP A 113 -4.05 -20.57 9.42
C ASP A 113 -4.22 -19.05 9.50
N SER A 114 -4.38 -18.36 8.36
CA SER A 114 -4.61 -16.91 8.26
C SER A 114 -6.03 -16.48 8.63
N THR A 115 -6.58 -17.03 9.72
CA THR A 115 -7.89 -16.63 10.26
C THR A 115 -7.90 -15.17 10.71
N VAL A 116 -9.09 -14.55 10.78
CA VAL A 116 -9.23 -13.18 11.33
C VAL A 116 -8.63 -13.09 12.74
N ALA A 117 -8.86 -14.08 13.59
CA ALA A 117 -8.30 -14.11 14.95
C ALA A 117 -6.77 -14.21 14.94
N ALA A 118 -6.19 -15.12 14.16
CA ALA A 118 -4.74 -15.30 14.08
C ALA A 118 -4.04 -14.07 13.47
N ALA A 119 -4.57 -13.54 12.36
CA ALA A 119 -4.04 -12.35 11.71
C ALA A 119 -4.08 -11.15 12.66
N THR A 120 -5.22 -10.89 13.29
CA THR A 120 -5.35 -9.75 14.21
C THR A 120 -4.48 -9.88 15.46
N ALA A 121 -4.21 -11.10 15.95
CA ALA A 121 -3.26 -11.35 17.02
C ALA A 121 -1.80 -11.13 16.57
N ALA A 122 -1.45 -11.52 15.34
CA ALA A 122 -0.12 -11.28 14.79
C ALA A 122 0.17 -9.79 14.59
N LEU A 123 -0.83 -9.03 14.14
CA LEU A 123 -0.75 -7.58 13.90
C LEU A 123 -0.56 -6.75 15.17
N GLN A 124 -1.03 -7.24 16.33
CA GLN A 124 -0.97 -6.49 17.58
C GLN A 124 0.47 -6.19 17.98
N GLY A 125 0.80 -4.88 18.03
CA GLY A 125 2.10 -4.38 18.46
C GLY A 125 3.27 -4.79 17.55
N ALA A 126 3.01 -5.28 16.34
CA ALA A 126 4.06 -5.61 15.38
C ALA A 126 4.79 -4.33 14.92
N SER A 127 6.10 -4.44 14.70
CA SER A 127 6.91 -3.36 14.14
C SER A 127 6.59 -3.13 12.67
N LEU A 128 6.36 -4.23 11.94
CA LEU A 128 6.04 -4.29 10.54
C LEU A 128 4.99 -5.37 10.32
N ALA A 129 3.96 -5.04 9.55
CA ALA A 129 2.97 -5.98 9.09
C ALA A 129 2.85 -5.95 7.56
N HIS A 130 2.69 -7.10 6.93
CA HIS A 130 2.35 -7.23 5.52
C HIS A 130 1.09 -8.07 5.38
N LEU A 131 0.05 -7.52 4.76
CA LEU A 131 -1.17 -8.25 4.42
C LEU A 131 -1.35 -8.29 2.90
N ALA A 132 -1.24 -9.49 2.33
CA ALA A 132 -1.53 -9.77 0.93
C ALA A 132 -2.88 -10.50 0.84
N CYS A 133 -3.96 -9.82 0.45
CA CYS A 133 -5.30 -10.39 0.47
C CYS A 133 -6.29 -9.66 -0.43
N HIS A 134 -7.47 -10.22 -0.66
CA HIS A 134 -8.56 -9.45 -1.28
C HIS A 134 -9.08 -8.37 -0.32
N GLY A 135 -9.30 -7.17 -0.84
CA GLY A 135 -10.02 -6.09 -0.19
C GLY A 135 -11.41 -5.95 -0.80
N VAL A 136 -12.39 -5.64 0.03
CA VAL A 136 -13.73 -5.26 -0.43
C VAL A 136 -14.03 -3.89 0.11
N LEU A 137 -14.09 -2.93 -0.80
CA LEU A 137 -14.32 -1.52 -0.48
C LEU A 137 -15.80 -1.20 -0.60
N ARG A 138 -16.28 -0.37 0.33
CA ARG A 138 -17.67 0.06 0.42
C ARG A 138 -17.75 1.58 0.43
N ALA A 139 -18.15 2.15 -0.69
CA ALA A 139 -18.38 3.58 -0.81
C ALA A 139 -19.59 4.04 0.01
N ASP A 140 -20.61 3.19 0.14
CA ASP A 140 -21.83 3.49 0.91
C ASP A 140 -21.55 3.61 2.41
N ASN A 141 -20.60 2.84 2.92
CA ASN A 141 -20.10 2.97 4.28
C ASN A 141 -18.68 2.40 4.41
N PRO A 142 -17.64 3.27 4.38
CA PRO A 142 -16.24 2.84 4.46
C PRO A 142 -15.88 2.04 5.72
N MET A 143 -16.63 2.17 6.82
CA MET A 143 -16.40 1.39 8.04
C MET A 143 -16.70 -0.10 7.86
N PHE A 144 -17.48 -0.47 6.85
CA PHE A 144 -17.78 -1.86 6.48
C PHE A 144 -16.94 -2.37 5.31
N SER A 145 -15.99 -1.57 4.81
CA SER A 145 -14.91 -2.09 3.97
C SER A 145 -14.11 -3.14 4.76
N ALA A 146 -13.63 -4.18 4.09
CA ALA A 146 -13.02 -5.32 4.77
C ALA A 146 -11.89 -5.99 3.98
N LEU A 147 -10.94 -6.57 4.71
CA LEU A 147 -9.91 -7.46 4.19
C LEU A 147 -10.39 -8.90 4.32
N VAL A 148 -10.29 -9.68 3.25
CA VAL A 148 -10.73 -11.07 3.20
C VAL A 148 -9.60 -11.97 3.72
N LEU A 149 -9.89 -12.69 4.79
CA LEU A 149 -8.97 -13.62 5.47
C LEU A 149 -9.58 -15.01 5.51
N TYR A 150 -8.83 -16.02 5.96
CA TYR A 150 -9.37 -17.37 6.01
C TYR A 150 -10.55 -17.44 7.01
N GLY A 151 -11.69 -17.94 6.55
CA GLY A 151 -12.89 -18.11 7.38
C GLY A 151 -13.57 -16.81 7.85
N GLY A 152 -13.20 -15.63 7.31
CA GLY A 152 -13.84 -14.37 7.72
C GLY A 152 -13.34 -13.11 7.01
N ARG A 153 -13.87 -11.97 7.44
CA ARG A 153 -13.51 -10.64 6.91
C ARG A 153 -13.14 -9.74 8.08
N LEU A 154 -12.01 -9.04 7.96
CA LEU A 154 -11.57 -8.04 8.93
C LEU A 154 -11.99 -6.66 8.45
N THR A 155 -12.99 -6.08 9.09
CA THR A 155 -13.55 -4.77 8.69
C THR A 155 -12.70 -3.59 9.19
N VAL A 156 -12.84 -2.43 8.54
CA VAL A 156 -12.28 -1.16 9.02
C VAL A 156 -12.80 -0.83 10.42
N HIS A 157 -14.07 -1.10 10.72
CA HIS A 157 -14.63 -0.94 12.05
C HIS A 157 -13.91 -1.77 13.12
N GLU A 158 -13.68 -3.06 12.84
CA GLU A 158 -12.94 -3.92 13.74
C GLU A 158 -11.49 -3.47 13.91
N LEU A 159 -10.82 -3.04 12.84
CA LEU A 159 -9.48 -2.46 12.92
C LEU A 159 -9.45 -1.19 13.78
N ALA A 160 -10.42 -0.30 13.60
CA ALA A 160 -10.53 0.96 14.34
C ALA A 160 -10.87 0.76 15.82
N ALA A 161 -11.51 -0.35 16.19
CA ALA A 161 -11.86 -0.69 17.56
C ALA A 161 -10.68 -1.24 18.38
N ARG A 162 -9.56 -1.61 17.73
CA ARG A 162 -8.38 -2.20 18.40
C ARG A 162 -7.49 -1.12 19.02
N THR A 163 -6.60 -1.51 19.93
CA THR A 163 -5.72 -0.57 20.64
C THR A 163 -4.33 -0.47 20.02
N ASP A 164 -3.82 -1.55 19.42
CA ASP A 164 -2.41 -1.66 19.06
C ASP A 164 -2.25 -2.08 17.59
N ALA A 165 -2.33 -1.10 16.69
CA ALA A 165 -2.00 -1.32 15.28
C ALA A 165 -0.48 -1.51 15.09
N PRO A 166 -0.04 -2.19 14.02
CA PRO A 166 1.36 -2.30 13.70
C PRO A 166 1.97 -0.91 13.45
N HIS A 167 3.24 -0.73 13.82
CA HIS A 167 3.95 0.54 13.65
C HIS A 167 4.10 0.91 12.17
N ARG A 168 4.47 -0.06 11.33
CA ARG A 168 4.47 0.04 9.86
C ARG A 168 3.58 -1.04 9.27
N MET A 169 2.88 -0.72 8.19
CA MET A 169 2.06 -1.70 7.48
C MET A 169 2.25 -1.63 5.96
N VAL A 170 2.25 -2.77 5.29
CA VAL A 170 2.10 -2.90 3.85
C VAL A 170 0.77 -3.61 3.60
N LEU A 171 -0.16 -2.90 2.97
CA LEU A 171 -1.46 -3.42 2.58
C LEU A 171 -1.41 -3.75 1.10
N ALA A 172 -0.95 -4.96 0.79
CA ALA A 172 -1.02 -5.54 -0.55
C ALA A 172 -2.42 -6.10 -0.82
N ALA A 173 -3.43 -5.23 -0.72
CA ALA A 173 -4.82 -5.59 -0.87
C ALA A 173 -5.40 -5.10 -2.19
N CYS A 174 -5.82 -6.02 -3.04
CA CYS A 174 -6.49 -5.71 -4.31
C CYS A 174 -7.99 -5.58 -4.09
N GLU A 175 -8.64 -4.61 -4.72
CA GLU A 175 -10.10 -4.56 -4.72
C GLU A 175 -10.65 -5.79 -5.47
N SER A 176 -11.45 -6.62 -4.80
CA SER A 176 -12.21 -7.66 -5.47
C SER A 176 -13.22 -6.96 -6.37
N GLY A 177 -12.91 -6.84 -7.66
CA GLY A 177 -13.57 -5.98 -8.64
C GLY A 177 -15.05 -6.28 -8.90
N VAL A 178 -15.92 -6.03 -7.92
CA VAL A 178 -17.37 -5.92 -8.12
C VAL A 178 -17.67 -4.54 -8.70
N GLY A 179 -17.21 -4.31 -9.93
CA GLY A 179 -17.86 -3.53 -10.99
C GLY A 179 -18.58 -2.21 -10.69
N VAL A 180 -18.15 -1.39 -9.74
CA VAL A 180 -18.67 -0.03 -9.61
C VAL A 180 -17.50 0.93 -9.55
N GLY A 181 -17.43 1.85 -10.52
CA GLY A 181 -16.60 3.03 -10.38
C GLY A 181 -17.19 3.84 -9.24
N TYR A 182 -16.47 3.94 -8.13
CA TYR A 182 -16.94 4.65 -6.95
C TYR A 182 -16.36 6.06 -6.93
N GLU A 183 -17.20 7.03 -6.55
CA GLU A 183 -16.87 8.46 -6.47
C GLU A 183 -16.16 8.83 -5.15
N GLY A 184 -15.58 7.87 -4.44
CA GLY A 184 -15.13 8.02 -3.05
C GLY A 184 -13.64 7.74 -2.77
N ASN A 185 -13.27 8.00 -1.52
CA ASN A 185 -11.91 7.90 -0.99
C ASN A 185 -11.83 6.71 -0.01
N GLU A 186 -12.19 5.51 -0.43
CA GLU A 186 -12.44 4.35 0.44
C GLU A 186 -11.16 3.84 1.11
N MET A 187 -10.01 3.99 0.45
CA MET A 187 -8.70 3.70 1.03
C MET A 187 -8.39 4.58 2.24
N LEU A 188 -8.93 5.80 2.28
CA LEU A 188 -8.81 6.70 3.43
C LEU A 188 -9.44 6.08 4.69
N GLY A 189 -10.43 5.19 4.56
CA GLY A 189 -11.03 4.48 5.69
C GLY A 189 -10.00 3.59 6.42
N PHE A 190 -9.29 2.74 5.68
CA PHE A 190 -8.22 1.89 6.23
C PHE A 190 -7.04 2.71 6.72
N VAL A 191 -6.56 3.65 5.89
CA VAL A 191 -5.46 4.55 6.21
C VAL A 191 -5.76 5.29 7.53
N SER A 192 -6.91 5.96 7.61
CA SER A 192 -7.30 6.74 8.80
C SER A 192 -7.49 5.87 10.03
N ALA A 193 -8.11 4.69 9.89
CA ALA A 193 -8.27 3.75 11.00
C ALA A 193 -6.92 3.32 11.57
N LEU A 194 -5.97 2.93 10.72
CA LEU A 194 -4.63 2.51 11.15
C LEU A 194 -3.85 3.65 11.82
N PHE A 195 -3.85 4.84 11.22
CA PHE A 195 -3.21 6.03 11.79
C PHE A 195 -3.83 6.48 13.12
N ALA A 196 -5.13 6.27 13.32
CA ALA A 196 -5.80 6.54 14.58
C ALA A 196 -5.44 5.56 15.69
N ARG A 197 -4.80 4.42 15.35
CA ARG A 197 -4.46 3.32 16.27
C ARG A 197 -2.96 3.13 16.46
N GLY A 198 -2.15 4.06 15.98
CA GLY A 198 -0.70 4.08 16.24
C GLY A 198 0.18 3.68 15.05
N THR A 199 -0.39 3.31 13.89
CA THR A 199 0.44 3.15 12.69
C THR A 199 1.11 4.48 12.33
N ALA A 200 2.41 4.43 12.06
CA ALA A 200 3.24 5.57 11.72
C ALA A 200 3.64 5.61 10.25
N GLY A 201 3.60 4.46 9.57
CA GLY A 201 3.88 4.33 8.15
C GLY A 201 2.98 3.28 7.51
N LEU A 202 2.50 3.54 6.29
CA LEU A 202 1.67 2.60 5.53
C LEU A 202 2.06 2.63 4.05
N VAL A 203 2.16 1.47 3.40
CA VAL A 203 2.18 1.37 1.93
C VAL A 203 0.88 0.71 1.49
N ALA A 204 0.19 1.30 0.52
CA ALA A 204 -1.03 0.74 -0.06
C ALA A 204 -1.16 1.16 -1.53
N SER A 205 -1.85 0.34 -2.33
CA SER A 205 -2.09 0.60 -3.75
C SER A 205 -3.32 1.47 -3.99
N THR A 206 -3.24 2.57 -4.73
CA THR A 206 -4.40 3.41 -5.05
C THR A 206 -5.32 2.85 -6.14
N LEU A 207 -4.93 1.76 -6.81
CA LEU A 207 -5.72 1.11 -7.86
C LEU A 207 -5.72 -0.41 -7.68
N VAL A 208 -6.63 -1.08 -8.39
CA VAL A 208 -6.63 -2.55 -8.51
C VAL A 208 -5.36 -3.00 -9.21
N VAL A 209 -4.62 -3.91 -8.57
CA VAL A 209 -3.38 -4.48 -9.08
C VAL A 209 -3.60 -5.95 -9.43
N PRO A 210 -3.09 -6.47 -10.56
CA PRO A 210 -3.08 -7.90 -10.83
C PRO A 210 -2.23 -8.67 -9.80
N ASP A 211 -2.76 -9.80 -9.33
CA ASP A 211 -2.27 -10.52 -8.14
C ASP A 211 -0.88 -11.16 -8.25
N VAL A 212 -0.40 -11.47 -9.46
CA VAL A 212 0.81 -12.29 -9.66
C VAL A 212 2.07 -11.44 -9.82
N GLU A 213 1.93 -10.14 -10.09
CA GLU A 213 3.03 -9.30 -10.54
C GLU A 213 3.58 -8.39 -9.41
N THR A 214 3.00 -8.42 -8.22
CA THR A 214 3.44 -7.60 -7.07
C THR A 214 4.63 -8.19 -6.32
N VAL A 215 4.87 -9.50 -6.42
CA VAL A 215 5.86 -10.24 -5.60
C VAL A 215 7.25 -9.61 -5.66
N GLY A 216 7.73 -9.27 -6.87
CA GLY A 216 9.06 -8.68 -7.05
C GLY A 216 9.21 -7.33 -6.37
N LEU A 217 8.20 -6.45 -6.54
CA LEU A 217 8.18 -5.13 -5.90
C LEU A 217 8.07 -5.25 -4.37
N MET A 218 7.19 -6.13 -3.86
CA MET A 218 7.02 -6.31 -2.42
C MET A 218 8.26 -6.90 -1.77
N ARG A 219 8.93 -7.85 -2.44
CA ARG A 219 10.22 -8.35 -1.97
C ARG A 219 11.26 -7.23 -1.91
N SER A 220 11.47 -6.47 -3.00
CA SER A 220 12.41 -5.35 -3.00
C SER A 220 12.04 -4.31 -1.93
N LEU A 221 10.76 -3.97 -1.77
CA LEU A 221 10.29 -3.08 -0.71
C LEU A 221 10.73 -3.58 0.68
N HIS A 222 10.50 -4.85 1.00
CA HIS A 222 10.87 -5.43 2.29
C HIS A 222 12.40 -5.48 2.50
N GLU A 223 13.18 -5.74 1.45
CA GLU A 223 14.65 -5.65 1.51
C GLU A 223 15.09 -4.21 1.82
N ARG A 224 14.47 -3.20 1.20
CA ARG A 224 14.75 -1.78 1.49
C ARG A 224 14.29 -1.36 2.88
N VAL A 225 13.19 -1.91 3.41
CA VAL A 225 12.71 -1.61 4.78
C VAL A 225 13.74 -1.95 5.86
N LEU A 226 14.61 -2.94 5.62
CA LEU A 226 15.68 -3.31 6.55
C LEU A 226 16.79 -2.26 6.64
N THR A 227 16.97 -1.44 5.59
CA THR A 227 18.07 -0.48 5.48
C THR A 227 17.62 0.98 5.51
N GLU A 228 16.35 1.25 5.16
CA GLU A 228 15.80 2.59 5.01
C GLU A 228 15.02 3.05 6.25
N ALA A 229 15.11 4.35 6.53
CA ALA A 229 14.47 4.92 7.71
C ALA A 229 12.94 5.01 7.59
N THR A 230 12.38 5.07 6.38
CA THR A 230 10.93 5.24 6.16
C THR A 230 10.38 4.35 5.05
N LEU A 231 9.08 4.04 5.09
CA LEU A 231 8.40 3.33 3.99
C LEU A 231 8.39 4.13 2.69
N ALA A 232 8.39 5.46 2.75
CA ALA A 232 8.47 6.30 1.55
C ALA A 232 9.83 6.17 0.84
N GLN A 233 10.92 6.10 1.61
CA GLN A 233 12.24 5.82 1.06
C GLN A 233 12.32 4.39 0.52
N ALA A 234 11.86 3.41 1.30
CA ALA A 234 11.88 2.01 0.89
C ALA A 234 11.10 1.78 -0.41
N LEU A 235 9.90 2.37 -0.53
CA LEU A 235 9.08 2.29 -1.74
C LEU A 235 9.72 3.01 -2.91
N HIS A 236 10.30 4.19 -2.71
CA HIS A 236 11.01 4.91 -3.75
C HIS A 236 12.17 4.08 -4.31
N SER A 237 13.02 3.53 -3.45
CA SER A 237 14.15 2.68 -3.84
C SER A 237 13.71 1.39 -4.51
N ALA A 238 12.67 0.73 -4.00
CA ALA A 238 12.15 -0.52 -4.58
C ALA A 238 11.55 -0.32 -5.98
N ARG A 239 10.93 0.85 -6.22
CA ARG A 239 10.37 1.20 -7.52
C ARG A 239 11.44 1.43 -8.60
N ALA A 240 12.70 1.65 -8.23
CA ALA A 240 13.79 1.74 -9.19
C ALA A 240 14.13 0.39 -9.84
N ASP A 241 13.79 -0.72 -9.18
CA ASP A 241 14.07 -2.08 -9.65
C ASP A 241 12.97 -2.62 -10.60
N VAL A 242 11.88 -1.86 -10.79
CA VAL A 242 10.73 -2.30 -11.60
C VAL A 242 10.98 -2.06 -13.08
N ASP A 243 10.82 -3.12 -13.89
CA ASP A 243 10.77 -3.00 -15.34
C ASP A 243 9.52 -2.21 -15.76
N ARG A 244 9.73 -1.02 -16.30
CA ARG A 244 8.63 -0.15 -16.75
C ARG A 244 8.25 -0.39 -18.20
N ASP A 245 8.98 -1.20 -18.96
CA ASP A 245 8.62 -1.53 -20.34
C ASP A 245 7.56 -2.63 -20.37
N ASP A 246 7.59 -3.52 -19.38
CA ASP A 246 6.52 -4.46 -19.08
C ASP A 246 5.23 -3.71 -18.61
N PRO A 247 4.05 -3.98 -19.20
CA PRO A 247 2.80 -3.32 -18.82
C PRO A 247 2.43 -3.50 -17.34
N ALA A 248 2.69 -4.68 -16.80
CA ALA A 248 2.40 -5.00 -15.41
C ALA A 248 3.37 -4.29 -14.44
N GLY A 249 4.66 -4.34 -14.76
CA GLY A 249 5.68 -3.57 -14.06
C GLY A 249 5.37 -2.07 -14.07
N PHE A 250 4.90 -1.49 -15.18
CA PHE A 250 4.47 -0.10 -15.20
C PHE A 250 3.30 0.21 -14.24
N VAL A 251 2.29 -0.66 -14.18
CA VAL A 251 1.18 -0.52 -13.23
C VAL A 251 1.71 -0.59 -11.81
N ASN A 252 2.51 -1.61 -11.48
CA ASN A 252 3.15 -1.74 -10.18
C ASN A 252 4.04 -0.55 -9.83
N TRP A 253 4.74 0.04 -10.79
CA TRP A 253 5.53 1.23 -10.54
C TRP A 253 4.65 2.46 -10.20
N CYS A 254 3.42 2.54 -10.71
CA CYS A 254 2.55 3.70 -10.52
C CYS A 254 1.73 3.65 -9.22
N VAL A 255 1.13 2.50 -8.92
CA VAL A 255 -0.07 2.43 -8.06
C VAL A 255 0.22 2.50 -6.56
N TRP A 256 1.45 2.23 -6.12
CA TRP A 256 1.76 2.21 -4.70
C TRP A 256 2.10 3.59 -4.16
N ASN A 257 1.49 3.91 -3.03
CA ASN A 257 1.71 5.12 -2.30
C ASN A 257 2.15 4.81 -0.87
N ALA A 258 3.12 5.58 -0.37
CA ALA A 258 3.49 5.58 1.03
C ALA A 258 2.71 6.68 1.77
N TYR A 259 2.35 6.39 3.01
CA TYR A 259 1.61 7.28 3.89
C TYR A 259 2.31 7.39 5.24
N GLY A 260 2.23 8.55 5.89
CA GLY A 260 2.80 8.77 7.21
C GLY A 260 4.28 9.16 7.18
N ALA A 261 4.96 9.00 8.31
CA ALA A 261 6.35 9.47 8.48
C ALA A 261 7.36 8.35 8.75
N ALA A 262 6.88 7.12 8.94
CA ALA A 262 7.71 5.94 9.18
C ALA A 262 7.72 5.00 7.98
#